data_AF-A0A7J4SX36-F1
#
_entry.id   AF-A0A7J4SX36-F1
#
_cell.length_a   1.000
_cell.length_b   1.000
_cell.length_c   1.000
_cell.angle_alpha   90.00
_cell.angle_beta   90.00
_cell.angle_gamma   90.00
#
_symmetry.space_group_name_H-M   'P 1'
#
loop_
_entity.id
_entity.type
_entity.pdbx_description
1 polymer ?
#
loop_
_entity_poly.entity_id
_entity_poly.type
_entity_poly.pdbx_seq_one_letter_code
_entity_poly.pdbx_strand_id
1 'polypeptide(L)'
;MENDLSVALMLWAPLGLVFFSLGLQFRKDVSAQKAGKVAGLIGLVFFGVSFITVPESPSAASSALLVSLLPSLLLMSIGLYIALFAGDIPVRRFSA
;
A
#
# COMPACT_ATOMS: atom_id res chain seq x y z
N MET A 1 14.67 -0.32 26.91
CA MET A 1 14.62 0.85 26.00
C MET A 1 15.16 0.51 24.62
N GLU A 2 16.08 -0.45 24.50
CA GLU A 2 16.60 -0.96 23.22
C GLU A 2 15.49 -1.51 22.30
N ASN A 3 14.49 -2.18 22.88
CA ASN A 3 13.40 -2.78 22.10
C ASN A 3 12.54 -1.72 21.41
N ASP A 4 12.21 -0.63 22.11
CA ASP A 4 11.41 0.48 21.56
C ASP A 4 12.16 1.25 20.47
N LEU A 5 13.48 1.42 20.64
CA LEU A 5 14.34 2.04 19.63
C LEU A 5 14.44 1.17 18.36
N SER A 6 14.54 -0.15 18.54
CA SER A 6 14.53 -1.09 17.41
C SER A 6 13.22 -1.05 16.65
N VAL A 7 12.08 -0.98 17.35
CA VAL A 7 10.75 -0.82 16.74
C VAL A 7 10.65 0.52 16.00
N ALA A 8 11.14 1.62 16.59
CA ALA A 8 11.17 2.94 15.94
C ALA A 8 11.95 2.91 14.62
N LEU A 9 13.13 2.31 14.61
CA LEU A 9 13.98 2.29 13.41
C LEU A 9 13.48 1.32 12.34
N MET A 10 12.99 0.14 12.72
CA MET A 10 12.63 -0.92 11.77
C MET A 10 11.19 -0.81 11.25
N LEU A 11 10.27 -0.19 11.99
CA LEU A 11 8.88 0.03 11.56
C LEU A 11 8.64 1.47 11.08
N TRP A 12 9.04 2.46 11.89
CA TRP A 12 8.67 3.86 11.63
C TRP A 12 9.58 4.54 10.62
N ALA A 13 10.86 4.15 10.49
CA ALA A 13 11.72 4.72 9.47
C ALA A 13 11.26 4.37 8.03
N PRO A 14 10.88 3.11 7.71
CA PRO A 14 10.25 2.78 6.43
C PRO A 14 8.96 3.56 6.19
N LEU A 15 8.11 3.68 7.22
CA LEU A 15 6.85 4.42 7.12
C LEU A 15 7.08 5.92 6.89
N GLY A 16 8.05 6.51 7.59
CA GLY A 16 8.48 7.89 7.37
C GLY A 16 9.00 8.11 5.95
N LEU A 17 9.70 7.12 5.38
CA LEU A 17 10.16 7.15 3.99
C LEU A 17 8.99 7.13 3.00
N VAL A 18 7.92 6.38 3.28
CA VAL A 18 6.67 6.43 2.49
C VAL A 18 6.05 7.82 2.51
N PHE A 19 5.92 8.46 3.69
CA PHE A 19 5.39 9.81 3.79
C PHE A 19 6.28 10.86 3.12
N PHE A 20 7.60 10.72 3.25
CA PHE A 20 8.57 11.58 2.58
C PHE A 20 8.48 11.46 1.05
N SER A 21 8.34 10.23 0.55
CA SER A 21 8.08 9.94 -0.86
C SER A 21 6.82 10.63 -1.36
N LEU A 22 5.72 10.57 -0.62
CA LEU A 22 4.47 11.25 -0.98
C LEU A 22 4.72 12.76 -1.12
N GLY A 23 5.46 13.37 -0.19
CA GLY A 23 5.85 14.77 -0.27
C GLY A 23 6.65 15.12 -1.53
N LEU A 24 7.54 14.22 -1.98
CA LEU A 24 8.31 14.40 -3.22
C LEU A 24 7.44 14.27 -4.48
N GLN A 25 6.38 13.46 -4.44
CA GLN A 25 5.47 13.28 -5.58
C GLN A 25 4.64 14.53 -5.88
N PHE A 26 4.42 15.42 -4.91
CA PHE A 26 3.72 16.69 -5.11
C PHE A 26 4.61 17.81 -5.66
N ARG A 27 5.92 17.59 -5.81
CA ARG A 27 6.80 18.58 -6.43
C ARG A 27 6.55 18.67 -7.93
N LYS A 28 6.76 19.87 -8.51
CA LYS A 28 6.64 20.10 -9.96
C LYS A 28 7.76 19.43 -10.78
N ASP A 29 8.88 19.10 -10.15
CA ASP A 29 10.02 18.47 -10.83
C ASP A 29 9.77 17.00 -11.13
N VAL A 30 9.78 16.64 -12.42
CA VAL A 30 9.55 15.26 -12.90
C VAL A 30 10.58 14.26 -12.34
N SER A 31 11.83 14.70 -12.18
CA SER A 31 12.89 13.87 -11.58
C SER A 31 12.62 13.57 -10.10
N ALA A 32 12.19 14.59 -9.34
CA ALA A 32 11.83 14.43 -7.93
C ALA A 32 10.59 13.54 -7.77
N GLN A 33 9.62 13.63 -8.69
CA GLN A 33 8.45 12.74 -8.70
C GLN A 33 8.83 11.28 -8.95
N LYS A 34 9.73 11.01 -9.91
CA LYS A 34 10.23 9.65 -10.17
C LYS A 34 11.00 9.09 -8.97
N ALA A 35 11.89 9.89 -8.38
CA ALA A 35 12.62 9.52 -7.17
C ALA A 35 11.66 9.25 -6.00
N GLY A 36 10.64 10.10 -5.83
CA GLY A 36 9.56 9.90 -4.87
C GLY A 36 8.87 8.57 -5.08
N LYS A 37 8.41 8.24 -6.29
CA LYS A 37 7.75 6.95 -6.59
C LYS A 37 8.61 5.75 -6.22
N VAL A 38 9.89 5.75 -6.59
CA VAL A 38 10.82 4.64 -6.27
C VAL A 38 11.03 4.53 -4.77
N ALA A 39 11.31 5.65 -4.09
CA ALA A 39 11.48 5.69 -2.65
C ALA A 39 10.23 5.19 -1.93
N GLY A 40 9.04 5.61 -2.36
CA GLY A 40 7.77 5.21 -1.74
C GLY A 40 7.48 3.73 -1.89
N LEU A 41 7.77 3.18 -3.06
CA LEU A 41 7.59 1.75 -3.32
C LEU A 41 8.54 0.92 -2.43
N ILE A 42 9.80 1.35 -2.30
CA ILE A 42 10.77 0.72 -1.38
C ILE A 42 10.27 0.83 0.06
N GLY A 43 9.89 2.02 0.52
CA GLY A 43 9.38 2.23 1.88
C GLY A 43 8.15 1.38 2.20
N LEU A 44 7.25 1.21 1.24
CA LEU A 44 6.03 0.42 1.41
C LEU A 44 6.35 -1.08 1.50
N VAL A 45 7.25 -1.59 0.66
CA VAL A 45 7.72 -2.98 0.74
C VAL A 45 8.40 -3.24 2.08
N PHE A 46 9.31 -2.35 2.51
CA PHE A 46 9.98 -2.48 3.81
C PHE A 46 9.00 -2.40 4.98
N PHE A 47 7.99 -1.53 4.92
CA PHE A 47 6.93 -1.49 5.91
C PHE A 47 6.10 -2.78 5.92
N GLY A 48 5.77 -3.31 4.75
CA GLY A 48 5.03 -4.58 4.62
C GLY A 48 5.80 -5.78 5.17
N VAL A 49 7.13 -5.82 5.07
CA VAL A 49 7.96 -6.93 5.59
C VAL A 49 8.32 -6.73 7.07
N SER A 50 8.11 -5.54 7.62
CA SER A 50 8.50 -5.18 9.00
C SER A 50 7.90 -6.10 10.07
N PHE A 51 6.74 -6.72 9.86
CA PHE A 51 6.15 -7.64 10.85
C PHE A 51 6.99 -8.90 11.09
N ILE A 52 7.89 -9.26 10.16
CA ILE A 52 8.78 -10.42 10.28
C ILE A 52 10.07 -10.04 11.02
N THR A 53 10.52 -8.80 10.87
CA THR A 53 11.84 -8.35 11.35
C THR A 53 11.78 -7.54 12.65
N VAL A 54 10.62 -6.99 13.00
CA VAL A 54 10.42 -6.18 14.19
C VAL A 54 10.02 -7.07 15.38
N PRO A 55 10.64 -6.93 16.56
CA PRO A 55 10.24 -7.63 17.77
C PRO A 55 8.78 -7.30 18.17
N GLU A 56 8.10 -8.26 18.81
CA GLU A 56 6.68 -8.14 19.11
C GLU A 56 6.34 -6.84 19.85
N SER A 57 5.54 -5.99 19.20
CA SER A 57 5.05 -4.72 19.74
C SER A 57 3.65 -4.46 19.20
N PRO A 58 2.79 -3.72 19.94
CA PRO A 58 1.45 -3.36 19.47
C PRO A 58 1.46 -2.64 18.11
N SER A 59 2.50 -1.86 17.84
CA SER A 59 2.67 -1.13 16.58
C SER A 59 3.04 -2.05 15.41
N ALA A 60 3.79 -3.13 15.65
CA ALA A 60 4.14 -4.12 14.62
C ALA A 60 2.91 -4.90 14.10
N ALA A 61 1.83 -4.97 14.88
CA ALA A 61 0.57 -5.56 14.42
C ALA A 61 -0.04 -4.80 13.22
N SER A 62 0.21 -3.49 13.10
CA SER A 62 -0.34 -2.68 12.02
C SER A 62 0.18 -3.07 10.63
N SER A 63 1.45 -3.44 10.50
CA SER A 63 2.02 -3.86 9.22
C SER A 63 1.56 -5.25 8.81
N ALA A 64 1.45 -6.18 9.78
CA ALA A 64 0.86 -7.50 9.55
C ALA A 64 -0.60 -7.39 9.07
N LEU A 65 -1.39 -6.49 9.67
CA LEU A 65 -2.77 -6.23 9.25
C LEU A 65 -2.82 -5.73 7.80
N LEU A 66 -1.97 -4.77 7.41
CA LEU A 66 -1.94 -4.23 6.06
C LEU A 66 -1.69 -5.34 5.03
N VAL A 67 -0.68 -6.19 5.27
CA VAL A 67 -0.37 -7.32 4.38
C VAL A 67 -1.52 -8.34 4.33
N SER A 68 -2.15 -8.63 5.47
CA SER A 68 -3.28 -9.57 5.54
C SER A 68 -4.53 -9.08 4.78
N LEU A 69 -4.70 -7.76 4.65
CA LEU A 69 -5.86 -7.15 4.00
C LEU A 69 -5.73 -7.14 2.46
N LEU A 70 -4.51 -7.13 1.92
CA LEU A 70 -4.26 -7.03 0.48
C LEU A 70 -4.94 -8.13 -0.35
N PRO A 71 -4.87 -9.42 0.01
CA PRO A 71 -5.56 -10.48 -0.73
C PRO A 71 -7.08 -10.28 -0.76
N SER A 72 -7.69 -9.92 0.37
CA SER A 72 -9.13 -9.68 0.48
C SER A 72 -9.58 -8.49 -0.38
N LEU A 73 -8.80 -7.40 -0.38
CA LEU A 73 -9.05 -6.22 -1.22
C LEU A 73 -8.94 -6.55 -2.71
N LEU A 74 -7.92 -7.32 -3.10
CA LEU A 74 -7.74 -7.77 -4.48
C LEU A 74 -8.91 -8.64 -4.93
N LEU A 75 -9.29 -9.63 -4.12
CA LEU A 75 -10.38 -10.53 -4.45
C LEU A 75 -11.71 -9.78 -4.58
N MET A 76 -11.98 -8.84 -3.68
CA MET A 76 -13.17 -7.99 -3.72
C MET A 76 -13.18 -7.12 -4.98
N SER A 77 -12.04 -6.53 -5.34
CA SER A 77 -11.91 -5.67 -6.52
C SER A 77 -12.12 -6.46 -7.81
N ILE A 78 -11.57 -7.69 -7.89
CA ILE A 78 -11.77 -8.60 -9.03
C ILE A 78 -13.24 -9.02 -9.11
N GLY A 79 -13.85 -9.40 -7.99
CA GLY A 79 -15.26 -9.76 -7.93
C GLY A 79 -16.17 -8.62 -8.41
N LEU A 80 -15.88 -7.39 -8.01
CA LEU A 80 -16.61 -6.20 -8.45
C LEU A 80 -16.44 -5.94 -9.95
N TYR A 81 -15.22 -6.09 -10.48
CA TYR A 81 -14.96 -5.94 -11.91
C TYR A 81 -15.75 -6.95 -12.74
N ILE A 82 -15.74 -8.23 -12.34
CA ILE A 82 -16.50 -9.28 -13.01
C ILE A 82 -18.00 -8.96 -12.93
N ALA A 83 -18.51 -8.58 -11.76
CA ALA A 83 -19.93 -8.26 -11.58
C ALA A 83 -20.40 -7.08 -12.46
N LEU A 84 -19.55 -6.06 -12.65
CA LEU A 84 -19.89 -4.88 -13.44
C LEU A 84 -19.73 -5.08 -14.95
N PHE A 85 -18.73 -5.86 -15.39
CA PHE A 85 -18.32 -5.90 -16.81
C PHE A 85 -18.44 -7.27 -17.49
N ALA A 86 -18.58 -8.36 -16.75
CA ALA A 86 -18.66 -9.71 -17.33
C ALA A 86 -20.10 -10.17 -17.63
N GLY A 87 -21.11 -9.37 -17.27
CA GLY A 87 -22.49 -9.64 -17.66
C GLY A 87 -22.78 -9.19 -19.09
N ASP A 88 -23.48 -10.00 -19.86
CA ASP A 88 -24.16 -9.55 -21.08
C ASP A 88 -25.15 -8.46 -20.69
N ILE A 89 -24.81 -7.19 -20.91
CA ILE A 89 -25.75 -6.08 -20.74
C ILE A 89 -26.73 -6.22 -21.91
N PRO A 90 -28.01 -6.60 -21.70
CA PRO A 90 -28.97 -6.67 -22.78
C PRO A 90 -29.33 -5.23 -23.16
N VAL A 91 -28.52 -4.62 -24.02
CA VAL A 91 -28.87 -3.39 -24.73
C VAL A 91 -30.02 -3.74 -25.67
N ARG A 92 -31.24 -3.73 -25.12
CA ARG A 92 -32.46 -3.67 -25.91
C ARG A 92 -32.36 -2.40 -26.74
N ARG A 93 -31.99 -2.56 -28.01
CA ARG A 93 -32.12 -1.49 -28.99
C ARG A 93 -33.62 -1.20 -29.05
N PHE A 94 -34.02 -0.01 -28.64
CA PHE A 94 -35.37 0.45 -28.92
C PHE A 94 -35.53 0.40 -30.44
N SER A 95 -36.42 -0.48 -30.90
CA SER A 95 -36.86 -0.49 -32.30
C SER A 95 -37.39 0.90 -32.61
N ALA A 96 -36.83 1.52 -33.64
CA ALA A 96 -37.42 2.68 -34.30
C ALA A 96 -38.79 2.32 -34.90
#